data_AF-A0A4U2EE00-F1
#
_entry.id   AF-A0A4U2EE00-F1
#
_cell.length_a   1.000
_cell.length_b   1.000
_cell.length_c   1.000
_cell.angle_alpha   90.00
_cell.angle_beta   90.00
_cell.angle_gamma   90.00
#
_symmetry.space_group_name_H-M   'P 1'
#
loop_
_entity.id
_entity.type
_entity.pdbx_description
1 polymer ?
#
loop_
_entity_poly.entity_id
_entity_poly.type
_entity_poly.pdbx_seq_one_letter_code
_entity_poly.pdbx_strand_id
1 'polypeptide(L)'
;MTPGAHRERLTHLCYIGKEEEDSVGLMENAFNAMYSIKPLERKIFKAVKEGKVARKGLLQDKLAQALAADVLTQDEVDQIIAADKLRYAAIQVDHFSHDYSETLTRKELKPKLNSVA
;
A
#
# COMPACT_ATOMS: atom_id res chain seq x y z
N MET A 1 -7.52 -14.83 2.55
CA MET A 1 -6.52 -15.27 3.54
C MET A 1 -6.68 -14.42 4.79
N THR A 2 -6.55 -14.98 5.98
CA THR A 2 -6.70 -14.29 7.27
C THR A 2 -5.44 -14.51 8.11
N PRO A 3 -4.96 -13.50 8.84
CA PRO A 3 -3.98 -13.73 9.90
C PRO A 3 -4.51 -14.76 10.90
N GLY A 4 -3.60 -15.53 11.50
CA GLY A 4 -3.93 -16.47 12.58
C GLY A 4 -3.09 -17.74 12.61
N ALA A 5 -3.42 -18.61 13.56
CA ALA A 5 -2.60 -19.75 13.98
C ALA A 5 -2.20 -20.71 12.85
N HIS A 6 -3.00 -20.86 11.79
CA HIS A 6 -2.62 -21.69 10.64
C HIS A 6 -1.43 -21.13 9.87
N ARG A 7 -1.39 -19.81 9.68
CA ARG A 7 -0.28 -19.13 9.00
C ARG A 7 0.96 -19.14 9.87
N GLU A 8 0.80 -18.79 11.15
CA GLU A 8 1.88 -18.79 12.12
C GLU A 8 2.57 -20.15 12.19
N ARG A 9 1.81 -21.26 12.20
CA ARG A 9 2.41 -22.61 12.17
C ARG A 9 3.23 -22.88 10.91
N LEU A 10 2.83 -22.34 9.76
CA LEU A 10 3.56 -22.53 8.49
C LEU A 10 4.80 -21.64 8.41
N THR A 11 4.81 -20.49 9.09
CA THR A 11 5.89 -19.50 9.01
C THR A 11 6.78 -19.45 10.26
N HIS A 12 6.47 -20.21 11.32
CA HIS A 12 7.16 -20.11 12.62
C HIS A 12 8.68 -20.37 12.55
N LEU A 13 9.12 -21.22 11.63
CA LEU A 13 10.54 -21.52 11.43
C LEU A 13 11.18 -20.67 10.32
N CYS A 14 10.42 -19.79 9.68
CA CYS A 14 10.94 -18.86 8.69
C CYS A 14 11.50 -17.63 9.39
N TYR A 15 12.65 -17.14 8.91
CA TYR A 15 13.13 -15.83 9.33
C TYR A 15 12.26 -14.75 8.72
N ILE A 16 11.77 -13.84 9.57
CA ILE A 16 11.04 -12.63 9.18
C ILE A 16 11.84 -11.48 9.75
N GLY A 17 12.50 -10.72 8.88
CA GLY A 17 13.31 -9.58 9.29
C GLY A 17 12.43 -8.45 9.82
N LYS A 18 12.99 -7.66 10.74
CA LYS A 18 12.36 -6.46 11.30
C LYS A 18 12.84 -5.17 10.63
N GLU A 19 13.91 -5.26 9.86
CA GLU A 19 14.47 -4.15 9.10
C GLU A 19 13.54 -3.77 7.96
N GLU A 20 13.48 -2.47 7.64
CA GLU A 20 12.64 -1.94 6.55
C GLU A 20 13.06 -2.50 5.18
N GLU A 21 14.31 -2.93 5.05
CA GLU A 21 14.85 -3.49 3.81
C GLU A 21 14.57 -4.99 3.60
N ASP A 22 14.08 -5.69 4.62
CA ASP A 22 13.80 -7.12 4.56
C ASP A 22 12.52 -7.39 3.74
N SER A 23 12.67 -8.04 2.59
CA SER A 23 11.54 -8.28 1.68
C SER A 23 10.47 -9.21 2.27
N VAL A 24 10.84 -10.14 3.15
CA VAL A 24 9.89 -11.04 3.82
C VAL A 24 9.08 -10.27 4.86
N GLY A 25 9.75 -9.47 5.69
CA GLY A 25 9.13 -8.55 6.65
C GLY A 25 8.22 -7.53 5.98
N LEU A 26 8.65 -6.93 4.87
CA LEU A 26 7.82 -6.02 4.08
C LEU A 26 6.52 -6.68 3.61
N MET A 27 6.60 -7.91 3.11
CA MET A 27 5.43 -8.67 2.67
C MET A 27 4.46 -8.97 3.82
N GLU A 28 4.98 -9.39 4.98
CA GLU A 28 4.17 -9.68 6.16
C GLU A 28 3.52 -8.42 6.74
N ASN A 29 4.26 -7.30 6.78
CA ASN A 29 3.74 -6.01 7.21
C ASN A 29 2.64 -5.50 6.28
N ALA A 30 2.84 -5.59 4.96
CA ALA A 30 1.83 -5.24 3.97
C ALA A 30 0.58 -6.13 4.09
N PHE A 31 0.75 -7.44 4.31
CA PHE A 31 -0.38 -8.36 4.52
C PHE A 31 -1.22 -7.96 5.74
N ASN A 32 -0.57 -7.70 6.87
CA ASN A 32 -1.26 -7.32 8.10
C ASN A 32 -1.95 -5.94 7.98
N ALA A 33 -1.29 -4.95 7.38
CA ALA A 33 -1.88 -3.63 7.16
C ALA A 33 -3.08 -3.67 6.20
N MET A 34 -2.99 -4.42 5.11
CA MET A 34 -4.13 -4.58 4.18
C MET A 34 -5.28 -5.34 4.83
N TYR A 35 -4.99 -6.31 5.70
CA TYR A 35 -6.03 -7.02 6.42
C TYR A 35 -6.75 -6.10 7.44
N SER A 36 -6.02 -5.23 8.14
CA SER A 36 -6.60 -4.34 9.15
C SER A 36 -7.53 -3.28 8.55
N ILE A 37 -7.26 -2.79 7.35
CA ILE A 37 -8.11 -1.77 6.68
C ILE A 37 -9.34 -2.34 5.97
N LYS A 38 -9.51 -3.67 5.93
CA LYS A 38 -10.66 -4.34 5.27
C LYS A 38 -12.04 -3.80 5.70
N PRO A 39 -12.30 -3.45 6.97
CA PRO A 39 -13.56 -2.81 7.36
C PRO A 39 -13.74 -1.41 6.74
N LEU A 40 -12.66 -0.64 6.59
CA LEU A 40 -12.66 0.70 6.00
C LEU A 40 -12.91 0.64 4.48
N GLU A 41 -12.29 -0.32 3.79
CA GLU A 41 -12.59 -0.58 2.38
C GLU A 41 -14.07 -0.88 2.16
N ARG A 42 -14.68 -1.68 3.05
CA ARG A 42 -16.12 -1.97 3.01
C ARG A 42 -16.97 -0.72 3.20
N LYS A 43 -16.57 0.24 4.05
CA LYS A 43 -17.25 1.53 4.18
C LYS A 43 -17.20 2.31 2.86
N ILE A 44 -16.01 2.39 2.22
CA ILE A 44 -15.85 3.02 0.90
C ILE A 44 -16.75 2.34 -0.13
N PHE A 45 -16.78 1.00 -0.19
CA PHE A 45 -17.64 0.28 -1.13
C PHE A 45 -19.13 0.57 -0.93
N LYS A 46 -19.59 0.77 0.31
CA LYS A 46 -20.97 1.20 0.60
C LYS A 46 -21.21 2.62 0.10
N ALA A 47 -20.30 3.55 0.40
CA ALA A 47 -20.41 4.93 -0.07
C ALA A 47 -20.39 5.05 -1.60
N VAL A 48 -19.64 4.19 -2.30
CA VAL A 48 -19.68 4.10 -3.76
C VAL A 48 -21.06 3.64 -4.26
N LYS A 49 -21.68 2.66 -3.59
CA LYS A 49 -23.05 2.22 -3.94
C LYS A 49 -24.10 3.30 -3.67
N GLU A 50 -23.88 4.11 -2.64
CA GLU A 50 -24.72 5.27 -2.30
C GLU A 50 -24.46 6.48 -3.21
N GLY A 51 -23.46 6.42 -4.11
CA GLY A 51 -23.12 7.51 -5.02
C GLY A 51 -22.33 8.67 -4.38
N LYS A 52 -21.91 8.53 -3.11
CA LYS A 52 -21.12 9.55 -2.38
C LYS A 52 -19.66 9.59 -2.80
N VAL A 53 -19.13 8.47 -3.29
CA VAL A 53 -17.74 8.33 -3.76
C VAL A 53 -17.75 7.80 -5.19
N ALA A 54 -16.91 8.36 -6.05
CA ALA A 54 -16.77 7.93 -7.42
C ALA A 54 -16.28 6.46 -7.49
N ARG A 55 -16.95 5.65 -8.33
CA ARG A 55 -16.58 4.25 -8.52
C ARG A 55 -15.18 4.07 -9.12
N LYS A 56 -14.80 4.95 -10.05
CA LYS A 56 -13.50 4.98 -10.75
C LYS A 56 -12.73 6.22 -10.32
N GLY A 57 -11.41 6.18 -10.46
CA GLY A 57 -10.52 7.28 -10.07
C GLY A 57 -9.35 6.79 -9.24
N LEU A 58 -8.40 7.69 -8.99
CA LEU A 58 -7.24 7.45 -8.14
C LEU A 58 -7.69 7.23 -6.70
N LEU A 59 -6.88 6.52 -5.92
CA LEU A 59 -7.18 6.27 -4.50
C LEU A 59 -7.30 7.58 -3.72
N GLN A 60 -6.39 8.53 -3.96
CA GLN A 60 -6.36 9.83 -3.29
C GLN A 60 -7.67 10.61 -3.50
N ASP A 61 -8.17 10.66 -4.75
CA ASP A 61 -9.42 11.35 -5.07
C ASP A 61 -10.62 10.72 -4.34
N LYS A 62 -10.63 9.39 -4.24
CA LYS A 62 -11.69 8.65 -3.53
C LYS A 62 -11.65 8.89 -2.03
N LEU A 63 -10.46 8.95 -1.44
CA LEU A 63 -10.29 9.23 -0.01
C LEU A 63 -10.70 10.68 0.31
N ALA A 64 -10.35 11.64 -0.54
CA ALA A 64 -10.79 13.02 -0.41
C ALA A 64 -12.32 13.15 -0.48
N GLN A 65 -12.97 12.45 -1.41
CA GLN A 65 -14.44 12.39 -1.50
C GLN A 65 -15.07 11.72 -0.29
N ALA A 66 -14.48 10.62 0.20
CA ALA A 66 -14.98 9.91 1.37
C ALA A 66 -14.87 10.75 2.65
N LEU A 67 -13.79 11.53 2.79
CA LEU A 67 -13.60 12.48 3.88
C LEU A 67 -14.61 13.63 3.78
N ALA A 68 -14.78 14.23 2.60
CA ALA A 68 -15.73 15.32 2.37
C ALA A 68 -17.20 14.90 2.56
N ALA A 69 -17.51 13.62 2.38
CA ALA A 69 -18.85 13.06 2.59
C ALA A 69 -19.04 12.46 4.00
N ASP A 70 -18.12 12.69 4.93
CA ASP A 70 -18.10 12.16 6.31
C ASP A 70 -18.27 10.62 6.38
N VAL A 71 -17.81 9.91 5.35
CA VAL A 71 -17.82 8.45 5.29
C VAL A 71 -16.65 7.87 6.09
N LEU A 72 -15.52 8.57 6.07
CA LEU A 72 -14.30 8.23 6.79
C LEU A 72 -13.82 9.44 7.59
N THR A 73 -13.16 9.18 8.72
CA THR A 73 -12.42 10.20 9.46
C THR A 73 -11.02 10.39 8.90
N GLN A 74 -10.33 11.46 9.30
CA GLN A 74 -8.94 11.69 8.90
C GLN A 74 -8.03 10.52 9.33
N ASP A 75 -8.18 10.03 10.56
CA ASP A 75 -7.41 8.88 11.06
C ASP A 75 -7.63 7.61 10.22
N GLU A 76 -8.86 7.38 9.75
CA GLU A 76 -9.18 6.24 8.89
C GLU A 76 -8.57 6.39 7.49
N VAL A 77 -8.54 7.62 6.96
CA VAL A 77 -7.86 7.94 5.70
C VAL A 77 -6.35 7.67 5.82
N ASP A 78 -5.74 8.13 6.91
CA ASP A 78 -4.30 7.96 7.16
C ASP A 78 -3.93 6.47 7.29
N GLN A 79 -4.77 5.65 7.92
CA GLN A 79 -4.58 4.19 7.98
C GLN A 79 -4.60 3.56 6.59
N ILE A 80 -5.51 3.98 5.71
CA ILE A 80 -5.59 3.45 4.34
C ILE A 80 -4.34 3.87 3.55
N ILE A 81 -3.89 5.12 3.67
CA ILE A 81 -2.68 5.60 2.98
C ILE A 81 -1.45 4.84 3.45
N ALA A 82 -1.30 4.62 4.76
CA ALA A 82 -0.19 3.85 5.31
C ALA A 82 -0.18 2.40 4.80
N ALA A 83 -1.34 1.74 4.81
CA ALA A 83 -1.49 0.39 4.26
C ALA A 83 -1.21 0.35 2.75
N ASP A 84 -1.68 1.35 1.99
CA ASP A 84 -1.44 1.42 0.55
C ASP A 84 0.04 1.64 0.21
N LYS A 85 0.75 2.43 1.01
CA LYS A 85 2.20 2.62 0.88
C LYS A 85 2.95 1.29 1.05
N LEU A 86 2.61 0.51 2.08
CA LEU A 86 3.19 -0.81 2.31
C LEU A 86 2.83 -1.79 1.19
N ARG A 87 1.57 -1.80 0.76
CA ARG A 87 1.11 -2.61 -0.37
C ARG A 87 1.90 -2.26 -1.64
N TYR A 88 2.04 -0.98 -1.94
CA TYR A 88 2.75 -0.52 -3.12
C TYR A 88 4.22 -0.95 -3.05
N ALA A 89 4.91 -0.72 -1.94
CA ALA A 89 6.28 -1.16 -1.75
C ALA A 89 6.44 -2.69 -1.92
N ALA A 90 5.50 -3.49 -1.38
CA ALA A 90 5.56 -4.96 -1.45
C ALA A 90 5.33 -5.54 -2.86
N ILE A 91 4.63 -4.82 -3.75
CA ILE A 91 4.41 -5.26 -5.15
C ILE A 91 5.47 -4.76 -6.12
N GLN A 92 6.35 -3.84 -5.69
CA GLN A 92 7.39 -3.33 -6.54
C GLN A 92 8.41 -4.42 -6.88
N VAL A 93 8.80 -4.44 -8.14
CA VAL A 93 9.87 -5.30 -8.66
C VAL A 93 11.15 -4.50 -8.79
N ASP A 94 12.27 -5.22 -8.89
CA ASP A 94 13.55 -4.56 -9.06
C ASP A 94 13.61 -3.76 -10.36
N HIS A 95 13.82 -2.46 -10.21
CA HIS A 95 14.08 -1.53 -11.28
C HIS A 95 15.59 -1.44 -11.44
N PHE A 96 16.14 -1.84 -12.57
CA PHE A 96 17.58 -1.81 -12.82
C PHE A 96 17.98 -0.61 -13.68
N SER A 97 19.21 -0.12 -13.50
CA SER A 97 19.84 0.80 -14.45
C SER A 97 19.97 0.16 -15.84
N HIS A 98 20.16 0.98 -16.88
CA HIS A 98 20.24 0.48 -18.27
C HIS A 98 21.40 -0.50 -18.48
N ASP A 99 22.50 -0.31 -17.77
CA ASP A 99 23.69 -1.16 -17.76
C ASP A 99 23.62 -2.29 -16.71
N TYR A 100 22.51 -2.41 -15.98
CA TYR A 100 22.28 -3.38 -14.90
C TYR A 100 23.30 -3.35 -13.75
N SER A 101 24.08 -2.26 -13.63
CA SER A 101 25.09 -2.12 -12.57
C SER A 101 24.47 -1.81 -11.20
N GLU A 102 23.25 -1.26 -11.17
CA GLU A 102 22.56 -0.91 -9.93
C GLU A 102 21.05 -1.12 -9.96
N THR A 103 20.48 -1.35 -8.77
CA THR A 103 19.04 -1.34 -8.51
C THR A 103 18.59 0.07 -8.08
N LEU A 104 17.56 0.57 -8.73
CA LEU A 104 16.97 1.90 -8.56
C LEU A 104 15.64 1.88 -7.77
N THR A 105 15.08 0.71 -7.47
CA THR A 105 13.76 0.52 -6.85
C THR A 105 13.55 1.30 -5.55
N ARG A 106 14.62 1.41 -4.74
CA ARG A 106 14.61 2.07 -3.42
C ARG A 106 15.44 3.36 -3.40
N LYS A 107 15.94 3.82 -4.56
CA LYS A 107 16.74 5.05 -4.67
C LYS A 107 15.85 6.22 -5.07
N GLU A 108 16.12 7.39 -4.51
CA GLU A 108 15.51 8.63 -5.00
C GLU A 108 16.08 8.97 -6.39
N LEU A 109 15.24 8.82 -7.41
CA LEU A 109 15.58 9.23 -8.76
C LEU A 109 15.52 10.76 -8.84
N LYS A 110 16.66 11.40 -9.06
CA LYS A 110 16.69 12.84 -9.35
C LYS A 110 15.90 13.08 -10.65
N PRO A 111 14.95 14.02 -10.68
CA PRO A 111 14.22 14.32 -11.90
C PRO A 111 15.21 14.78 -12.96
N LYS A 112 15.27 14.08 -14.09
CA LYS A 112 16.04 14.54 -15.24
C LYS A 112 15.31 15.76 -15.79
N LEU A 113 15.96 16.93 -15.73
CA LEU A 113 15.50 18.13 -16.41
C LEU A 113 15.28 17.80 -17.89
N ASN A 114 14.05 17.89 -18.36
CA ASN A 114 13.76 17.87 -19.79
C ASN A 114 14.28 19.19 -20.37
N SER A 115 15.53 19.22 -20.83
CA SER A 115 16.00 20.30 -21.70
C SER A 115 15.37 20.08 -23.08
N VAL A 116 14.16 20.62 -23.26
CA VAL A 116 13.61 20.82 -24.60
C VAL A 116 13.94 22.26 -24.97
N ALA A 117 14.93 22.40 -25.85
CA ALA A 117 15.18 23.63 -26.61
C ALA A 117 14.17 23.75 -27.75
#